data_AF-A0A090VNX2-F1
#
_entry.id   AF-A0A090VNX2-F1
#
_cell.length_a   1.000
_cell.length_b   1.000
_cell.length_c   1.000
_cell.angle_alpha   90.00
_cell.angle_beta   90.00
_cell.angle_gamma   90.00
#
_symmetry.space_group_name_H-M   'P 1'
#
loop_
_entity.id
_entity.type
_entity.pdbx_description
1 polymer ?
#
loop_
_entity_poly.entity_id
_entity_poly.type
_entity_poly.pdbx_seq_one_letter_code
_entity_poly.pdbx_strand_id
1 'polypeptide(L)'
;MQLKTIQQTFHDSLDAIYEKTEVEHFFFMLSEFYFNLKRIDLAVNPDIVIEDYKCIFDALEQLKQQKPIQYILGETEFFGLPFKVNSNVLIPRPETEELVSLVLRDIKQKKRILKPTPFWILVQVVVA
;
A
#
# COMPACT_ATOMS: atom_id res chain seq x y z
N MET A 1 8.71 -4.03 -26.49
CA MET A 1 10.05 -3.71 -25.92
C MET A 1 10.41 -4.78 -24.90
N GLN A 2 11.69 -5.18 -24.78
CA GLN A 2 12.10 -6.17 -23.79
C GLN A 2 11.99 -5.58 -22.37
N LEU A 3 11.48 -6.37 -21.43
CA LEU A 3 11.22 -5.94 -20.07
C LEU A 3 12.52 -5.52 -19.34
N LYS A 4 13.63 -6.22 -19.60
CA LYS A 4 14.96 -5.87 -19.10
C LYS A 4 15.44 -4.49 -19.59
N THR A 5 15.11 -4.11 -20.83
CA THR A 5 15.41 -2.77 -21.33
C THR A 5 14.60 -1.71 -20.60
N ILE A 6 13.33 -1.99 -20.29
CA ILE A 6 12.47 -1.07 -19.53
C ILE A 6 13.05 -0.88 -18.12
N GLN A 7 13.46 -1.98 -17.46
CA GLN A 7 14.11 -1.93 -16.15
C GLN A 7 15.38 -1.06 -16.17
N GLN A 8 16.22 -1.20 -17.19
CA GLN A 8 17.42 -0.36 -17.32
C GLN A 8 17.07 1.13 -17.47
N THR A 9 16.07 1.46 -18.29
CA THR A 9 15.60 2.84 -18.44
C THR A 9 15.10 3.45 -17.13
N PHE A 10 14.49 2.65 -16.25
CA PHE A 10 14.08 3.09 -14.91
C PHE A 10 15.28 3.47 -14.07
N HIS A 11 16.31 2.62 -14.00
CA HIS A 11 17.55 2.93 -13.29
C HIS A 11 18.26 4.16 -13.86
N ASP A 12 18.41 4.25 -15.18
CA ASP A 12 19.07 5.38 -15.81
C ASP A 12 18.37 6.73 -15.53
N SER A 13 17.04 6.70 -15.36
CA SER A 13 16.22 7.91 -15.15
C SER A 13 15.99 8.26 -13.69
N LEU A 14 15.88 7.26 -12.80
CA LEU A 14 15.46 7.45 -11.41
C LEU A 14 16.60 7.31 -10.39
N ASP A 15 17.72 6.65 -10.71
CA ASP A 15 18.86 6.50 -9.78
C ASP A 15 19.48 7.84 -9.36
N ALA A 16 19.21 8.92 -10.10
CA ALA A 16 19.61 10.28 -9.74
C ALA A 16 18.76 10.90 -8.62
N ILE A 17 17.56 10.38 -8.37
CA ILE A 17 16.56 10.91 -7.44
C ILE A 17 16.31 9.94 -6.28
N TYR A 18 16.35 8.64 -6.56
CA TYR A 18 16.00 7.56 -5.65
C TYR A 18 17.16 6.59 -5.46
N GLU A 19 17.12 5.81 -4.38
CA GLU A 19 18.07 4.71 -4.20
C GLU A 19 17.78 3.57 -5.18
N LYS A 20 18.83 2.86 -5.63
CA LYS A 20 18.70 1.76 -6.60
C LYS A 20 17.70 0.69 -6.17
N THR A 21 17.70 0.36 -4.88
CA THR A 21 16.78 -0.60 -4.27
C THR A 21 15.33 -0.12 -4.37
N GLU A 22 15.09 1.17 -4.21
CA GLU A 22 13.76 1.77 -4.30
C GLU A 22 13.26 1.79 -5.75
N VAL A 23 14.13 2.16 -6.70
CA VAL A 23 13.83 2.09 -8.13
C VAL A 23 13.45 0.67 -8.56
N GLU A 24 14.20 -0.32 -8.07
CA GLU A 24 13.91 -1.74 -8.30
C GLU A 24 12.53 -2.12 -7.76
N HIS A 25 12.17 -1.69 -6.55
CA HIS A 25 10.84 -1.94 -5.99
C HIS A 25 9.73 -1.26 -6.79
N PHE A 26 9.93 -0.01 -7.23
CA PHE A 26 8.98 0.70 -8.09
C PHE A 26 8.73 -0.05 -9.39
N PHE A 27 9.79 -0.49 -10.06
CA PHE A 27 9.68 -1.25 -11.29
C PHE A 27 8.86 -2.52 -11.10
N PHE A 28 9.13 -3.30 -10.05
CA PHE A 28 8.38 -4.53 -9.80
C PHE A 28 6.93 -4.30 -9.38
N MET A 29 6.65 -3.26 -8.59
CA MET A 29 5.26 -2.91 -8.27
C MET A 29 4.48 -2.53 -9.54
N LEU A 30 5.08 -1.75 -10.44
CA LEU A 30 4.44 -1.36 -11.70
C LEU A 30 4.32 -2.54 -12.67
N SER A 31 5.30 -3.44 -12.73
CA SER A 31 5.23 -4.63 -13.58
C SER A 31 4.15 -5.60 -13.12
N GLU A 32 4.00 -5.78 -11.80
CA GLU A 32 2.93 -6.60 -11.23
C GLU A 32 1.57 -5.94 -11.48
N PHE A 33 1.46 -4.62 -11.30
CA PHE A 33 0.18 -3.93 -11.50
C PHE A 33 -0.29 -3.89 -12.97
N TYR A 34 0.59 -3.56 -13.92
CA TYR A 34 0.19 -3.41 -15.33
C TYR A 34 0.25 -4.71 -16.12
N PHE A 35 1.19 -5.60 -15.81
CA PHE A 35 1.45 -6.80 -16.62
C PHE A 35 1.19 -8.10 -15.85
N ASN A 36 0.87 -8.03 -14.55
CA ASN A 36 0.73 -9.19 -13.67
C ASN A 36 2.00 -10.06 -13.65
N LEU A 37 3.16 -9.42 -13.79
CA LEU A 37 4.48 -10.06 -13.80
C LEU A 37 5.20 -9.84 -12.47
N LYS A 38 5.58 -10.93 -11.83
CA LYS A 38 6.31 -10.95 -10.56
C LYS A 38 7.81 -11.09 -10.81
N ARG A 39 8.61 -10.86 -9.75
CA ARG A 39 10.07 -11.07 -9.78
C ARG A 39 10.48 -12.43 -10.34
N ILE A 40 9.73 -13.49 -10.03
CA ILE A 40 10.06 -14.84 -10.45
C ILE A 40 9.89 -15.04 -11.96
N ASP A 41 8.93 -14.34 -12.56
CA ASP A 41 8.65 -14.46 -13.99
C ASP A 41 9.81 -13.90 -14.83
N LEU A 42 10.42 -12.80 -14.38
CA LEU A 42 11.65 -12.27 -15.00
C LEU A 42 12.85 -13.22 -14.84
N ALA A 43 12.93 -13.94 -13.72
CA ALA A 43 14.04 -14.87 -13.49
C ALA A 43 13.92 -16.12 -14.37
N VAL A 44 12.68 -16.58 -14.62
CA VAL A 44 12.41 -17.75 -15.47
C VAL A 44 12.49 -17.40 -16.95
N ASN A 45 11.98 -16.23 -17.35
CA ASN A 45 11.98 -15.79 -18.73
C ASN A 45 12.48 -14.34 -18.84
N PRO A 46 13.79 -14.11 -19.06
CA PRO A 46 14.34 -12.76 -19.17
C PRO A 46 13.95 -12.04 -20.47
N ASP A 47 13.44 -12.75 -21.48
CA ASP A 47 13.13 -12.21 -22.82
C ASP A 47 11.66 -11.83 -22.99
N ILE A 48 10.94 -11.56 -21.90
CA ILE A 48 9.55 -11.11 -21.95
C ILE A 48 9.45 -9.79 -22.74
N VAL A 49 8.60 -9.81 -23.77
CA VAL A 49 8.32 -8.64 -24.61
C VAL A 49 6.97 -8.06 -24.21
N ILE A 50 6.96 -6.77 -23.89
CA ILE A 50 5.75 -6.01 -23.62
C ILE A 50 5.39 -5.17 -24.85
N GLU A 51 4.17 -5.33 -25.34
CA GLU A 51 3.63 -4.55 -26.46
C GLU A 51 3.11 -3.19 -26.00
N ASP A 52 2.32 -3.15 -24.92
CA ASP A 52 1.77 -1.91 -24.35
C ASP A 52 2.63 -1.39 -23.18
N TYR A 53 3.75 -0.76 -23.52
CA TYR A 53 4.66 -0.17 -22.54
C TYR A 53 4.30 1.28 -22.17
N LYS A 54 3.27 1.90 -22.79
CA LYS A 54 2.97 3.32 -22.55
C LYS A 54 2.62 3.59 -21.09
N CYS A 55 1.79 2.74 -20.50
CA CYS A 55 1.34 2.87 -19.10
C CYS A 55 2.51 2.93 -18.10
N ILE A 56 3.53 2.09 -18.28
CA ILE A 56 4.68 2.05 -17.36
C ILE A 56 5.61 3.27 -17.56
N PHE A 57 5.71 3.81 -18.77
CA PHE A 57 6.44 5.06 -19.03
C PHE A 57 5.69 6.29 -18.51
N ASP A 58 4.36 6.31 -18.57
CA ASP A 58 3.55 7.37 -17.94
C ASP A 58 3.73 7.35 -16.41
N ALA A 59 3.86 6.17 -15.81
CA ALA A 59 4.22 6.03 -14.41
C ALA A 59 5.66 6.51 -14.12
N LEU A 60 6.62 6.21 -14.99
CA LEU A 60 8.00 6.70 -14.88
C LEU A 60 8.06 8.24 -14.87
N GLU A 61 7.33 8.91 -15.75
CA GLU A 61 7.28 10.38 -15.78
C GLU A 61 6.66 10.97 -14.51
N GLN A 62 5.68 10.30 -13.92
CA GLN A 62 5.12 10.69 -12.62
C GLN A 62 6.11 10.47 -11.46
N LEU A 63 6.87 9.37 -11.47
CA LEU A 63 7.93 9.11 -10.48
C LEU A 63 9.06 10.15 -10.58
N LYS A 64 9.42 10.59 -11.79
CA LYS A 64 10.40 11.69 -11.98
C LYS A 64 9.95 13.00 -11.35
N GLN A 65 8.63 13.23 -11.27
CA GLN A 65 8.02 14.36 -10.57
C GLN A 65 7.87 14.13 -9.05
N GLN A 66 8.46 13.05 -8.53
CA GLN A 66 8.40 12.62 -7.14
C GLN A 66 6.97 12.34 -6.64
N LYS A 67 6.05 12.00 -7.56
CA LYS A 67 4.71 11.57 -7.17
C LYS A 67 4.80 10.21 -6.46
N PRO A 68 4.22 10.05 -5.25
CA PRO A 68 4.22 8.79 -4.54
C PRO A 68 3.64 7.66 -5.39
N ILE A 69 4.32 6.50 -5.42
CA ILE A 69 3.90 5.36 -6.23
C ILE A 69 2.49 4.88 -5.90
N GLN A 70 2.08 4.95 -4.63
CA GLN A 70 0.74 4.57 -4.20
C GLN A 70 -0.35 5.43 -4.89
N TYR A 71 -0.06 6.72 -5.16
CA TYR A 71 -0.99 7.58 -5.92
C TYR A 71 -0.93 7.33 -7.44
N ILE A 72 0.15 6.74 -7.94
CA ILE A 72 0.26 6.32 -9.34
C ILE A 72 -0.57 5.04 -9.54
N LEU A 73 -0.43 4.08 -8.62
CA LEU A 73 -1.22 2.83 -8.59
C LEU A 73 -2.69 3.08 -8.23
N GLY A 74 -2.97 4.14 -7.45
CA GLY A 74 -4.31 4.48 -6.99
C GLY A 74 -4.80 3.62 -5.81
N GLU A 75 -3.94 2.74 -5.30
CA GLU A 75 -4.24 1.85 -4.19
C GLU A 75 -3.01 1.55 -3.32
N THR A 76 -3.27 1.09 -2.10
CA THR A 76 -2.26 0.64 -1.15
C THR A 76 -2.87 -0.34 -0.15
N GLU A 77 -2.04 -1.14 0.49
CA GLU A 77 -2.47 -2.09 1.52
C GLU A 77 -2.38 -1.46 2.92
N PHE A 78 -3.38 -1.69 3.75
CA PHE A 78 -3.37 -1.32 5.17
C PHE A 78 -4.12 -2.41 5.96
N PHE A 79 -3.48 -3.00 6.97
CA PHE A 79 -3.98 -4.18 7.70
C PHE A 79 -4.35 -5.37 6.80
N GLY A 80 -3.60 -5.60 5.73
CA GLY A 80 -3.88 -6.68 4.77
C GLY A 80 -5.15 -6.44 3.93
N LEU A 81 -5.69 -5.23 3.93
CA LEU A 81 -6.85 -4.83 3.13
C LEU A 81 -6.42 -3.81 2.08
N PRO A 82 -6.92 -3.91 0.83
CA PRO A 82 -6.66 -2.91 -0.18
C PRO A 82 -7.51 -1.66 0.05
N PHE A 83 -6.86 -0.49 -0.01
CA PHE A 83 -7.49 0.83 0.08
C PHE A 83 -7.22 1.62 -1.19
N LYS A 84 -8.25 2.30 -1.70
CA LYS A 84 -8.09 3.29 -2.76
C LYS A 84 -7.49 4.56 -2.20
N VAL A 85 -6.47 5.10 -2.86
CA VAL A 85 -5.80 6.34 -2.48
C VAL A 85 -5.65 7.28 -3.68
N ASN A 86 -5.64 8.57 -3.40
CA ASN A 86 -5.38 9.62 -4.39
C ASN A 86 -4.78 10.85 -3.69
N SER A 87 -4.46 11.89 -4.46
CA SER A 87 -3.84 13.11 -3.94
C SER A 87 -4.63 13.87 -2.87
N ASN A 88 -5.91 13.56 -2.66
CA ASN A 88 -6.77 14.20 -1.67
C ASN A 88 -6.79 13.47 -0.32
N VAL A 89 -6.10 12.34 -0.18
CA VAL A 89 -6.06 11.54 1.05
C VAL A 89 -4.64 11.21 1.45
N LEU A 90 -4.38 11.07 2.75
CA LEU A 90 -3.08 10.63 3.25
C LEU A 90 -2.87 9.15 2.91
N ILE A 91 -1.65 8.80 2.49
CA ILE A 91 -1.23 7.41 2.31
C ILE A 91 -1.08 6.80 3.71
N PRO A 92 -1.83 5.72 4.06
CA PRO A 92 -1.66 5.00 5.31
C PRO A 92 -0.22 4.54 5.51
N ARG A 93 0.27 4.60 6.75
CA ARG A 93 1.65 4.25 7.09
C ARG A 93 1.70 3.03 8.02
N PRO A 94 2.71 2.15 7.91
CA PRO A 94 2.80 0.95 8.76
C PRO A 94 2.74 1.27 10.27
N GLU A 95 3.33 2.37 10.71
CA GLU A 95 3.31 2.80 12.12
C GLU A 95 1.88 3.09 12.61
N THR A 96 0.99 3.52 11.71
CA THR A 96 -0.43 3.75 12.06
C THR A 96 -1.21 2.45 12.26
N GLU A 97 -0.69 1.31 11.77
CA GLU A 97 -1.25 0.00 12.07
C GLU A 97 -1.00 -0.43 13.52
N GLU A 98 0.15 -0.07 14.07
CA GLU A 98 0.44 -0.34 15.47
C GLU A 98 -0.53 0.41 16.38
N LEU A 99 -0.80 1.69 16.07
CA LEU A 99 -1.76 2.50 16.82
C LEU A 99 -3.17 1.91 16.79
N VAL A 100 -3.68 1.54 15.61
CA VAL A 100 -4.99 0.90 15.48
C VAL A 100 -5.02 -0.42 16.25
N SER A 101 -3.95 -1.21 16.21
CA SER A 101 -3.83 -2.45 16.98
C SER A 101 -3.92 -2.22 18.48
N LEU A 102 -3.28 -1.17 19.00
CA LEU A 102 -3.36 -0.80 20.42
C LEU A 102 -4.79 -0.40 20.82
N VAL A 103 -5.47 0.41 20.01
CA VAL A 103 -6.86 0.81 20.25
C VAL A 103 -7.80 -0.41 20.27
N LEU A 104 -7.65 -1.32 19.30
CA LEU A 104 -8.45 -2.54 19.25
C LEU A 104 -8.23 -3.43 20.48
N ARG A 105 -6.99 -3.52 20.99
CA ARG A 105 -6.67 -4.26 22.22
C ARG A 105 -7.34 -3.62 23.45
N ASP A 106 -7.28 -2.30 23.60
CA ASP A 106 -7.92 -1.57 24.71
C ASP A 106 -9.44 -1.79 24.73
N ILE A 107 -10.10 -1.67 23.57
CA ILE A 107 -11.55 -1.90 23.45
C ILE A 107 -11.91 -3.34 23.83
N LYS A 108 -11.13 -4.33 23.40
CA LYS A 108 -11.35 -5.75 23.73
C LYS A 108 -11.21 -6.00 25.23
N GLN A 109 -10.27 -5.33 25.91
CA GLN A 109 -10.10 -5.43 27.36
C GLN A 109 -11.25 -4.75 28.12
N LYS A 110 -11.70 -3.58 27.68
CA LYS A 110 -12.83 -2.85 28.29
C LYS A 110 -14.17 -3.58 28.15
N LYS A 111 -14.41 -4.30 27.05
CA LYS A 111 -15.58 -5.20 26.93
C LYS A 111 -15.65 -6.27 28.03
N ARG A 112 -14.54 -6.62 28.67
CA ARG A 112 -14.50 -7.58 29.80
C ARG A 112 -14.94 -6.96 31.13
N ILE A 113 -15.04 -5.63 31.22
CA ILE A 113 -15.39 -4.88 32.44
C ILE A 113 -16.85 -4.39 32.41
N LEU A 114 -17.53 -4.45 31.27
CA LEU A 114 -18.99 -4.34 31.21
C LEU A 114 -19.60 -5.65 31.76
N LYS A 115 -19.56 -5.82 33.09
CA LYS A 115 -20.49 -6.74 33.75
C LYS A 115 -21.90 -6.30 33.36
N PRO A 116 -22.81 -7.20 32.99
CA PRO A 116 -24.21 -6.85 32.89
C PRO A 116 -24.65 -6.44 34.29
N THR A 117 -24.68 -5.14 34.58
CA THR A 117 -25.37 -4.64 35.75
C THR A 117 -26.83 -5.02 35.56
N PRO A 118 -27.42 -5.84 36.46
CA PRO A 118 -28.83 -6.15 36.37
C PRO A 118 -29.59 -4.83 36.45
N PHE A 119 -30.45 -4.59 35.46
CA PHE A 119 -31.24 -3.37 35.27
C PHE A 119 -32.01 -2.94 36.55
N TRP A 120 -32.26 -3.90 37.45
CA TRP A 120 -32.90 -3.73 38.76
C TRP A 120 -32.13 -2.82 39.74
N ILE A 121 -30.80 -2.67 39.63
CA ILE A 121 -30.02 -1.81 40.55
C ILE A 121 -30.26 -0.31 40.28
N LEU A 122 -30.60 0.07 39.05
CA LEU A 122 -30.89 1.48 38.69
C LEU A 122 -32.30 1.93 39.09
N VAL A 123 -33.24 1.00 39.32
CA VAL A 123 -34.64 1.34 39.65
C VAL A 123 -34.80 1.80 41.12
N GLN A 124 -33.85 1.50 42.03
CA GLN A 124 -33.96 1.91 43.44
C GLN A 124 -33.57 3.37 43.72
N VAL A 125 -32.96 4.10 42.78
CA VAL A 125 -32.48 5.48 43.03
C VAL A 125 -33.50 6.55 42.61
N VAL A 126 -34.58 6.19 41.89
CA VAL A 126 -35.57 7.14 41.37
C VAL A 126 -36.90 7.13 42.15
N VAL A 127 -37.04 6.30 43.20
CA VAL A 127 -38.27 6.21 44.02
C VAL A 127 -37.97 6.31 45.52
N ALA A 128 -37.15 7.28 45.93
CA ALA A 128 -37.00 7.68 47.33
C ALA A 128 -37.21 9.18 47.48
#